data_AF-A0A938MQ98-F1
#
_entry.id   AF-A0A938MQ98-F1
#
_cell.length_a   1.000
_cell.length_b   1.000
_cell.length_c   1.000
_cell.angle_alpha   90.00
_cell.angle_beta   90.00
_cell.angle_gamma   90.00
#
_symmetry.space_group_name_H-M   'P 1'
#
loop_
_entity.id
_entity.type
_entity.pdbx_description
1 polymer ?
#
loop_
_entity_poly.entity_id
_entity_poly.type
_entity_poly.pdbx_seq_one_letter_code
_entity_poly.pdbx_strand_id
1 'polypeptide(L)' 'MPVLPVLVIGIAGLFSVGLIAFWIWMLVDCASNEPSTGNDKLIWILVIVLAGLLGALIYLIARRPQRKAQYGR' A
#
# COMPACT_ATOMS: atom_id res chain seq x y z
N MET A 1 -22.73 -27.84 -14.08
CA MET A 1 -21.30 -27.62 -14.43
C MET A 1 -20.70 -26.65 -13.43
N PRO A 2 -19.76 -27.08 -12.56
CA PRO A 2 -19.18 -26.24 -11.49
C PRO A 2 -18.14 -25.22 -12.00
N VAL A 3 -18.03 -24.99 -13.31
CA VAL A 3 -17.00 -24.15 -13.92
C VAL A 3 -17.10 -22.68 -13.52
N LEU A 4 -18.31 -22.12 -13.43
CA LEU A 4 -18.52 -20.72 -13.08
C LEU A 4 -18.03 -20.38 -11.65
N PRO A 5 -18.42 -21.11 -10.57
CA PRO A 5 -17.93 -20.80 -9.23
C PRO A 5 -16.41 -21.01 -9.10
N VAL A 6 -15.83 -22.00 -9.80
CA VAL A 6 -14.36 -22.21 -9.79
C VAL A 6 -13.62 -21.02 -10.39
N LEU A 7 -14.10 -20.48 -11.52
CA LEU A 7 -13.49 -19.29 -12.14
C LEU A 7 -13.60 -18.05 -11.24
N VAL A 8 -14.76 -17.83 -10.60
CA VAL A 8 -14.96 -16.70 -9.69
C VAL A 8 -14.01 -16.79 -8.49
N ILE A 9 -13.86 -17.96 -7.88
CA ILE A 9 -12.95 -18.17 -6.74
C ILE A 9 -11.50 -17.96 -7.17
N GLY A 10 -11.12 -18.48 -8.35
CA GLY A 10 -9.76 -18.29 -8.88
C GLY A 10 -9.41 -16.81 -9.10
N ILE A 11 -10.32 -16.04 -9.71
CA ILE A 11 -10.12 -14.61 -9.97
C ILE A 11 -10.08 -13.83 -8.65
N ALA A 12 -11.00 -14.11 -7.72
CA ALA A 12 -11.04 -13.45 -6.41
C ALA A 12 -9.76 -13.74 -5.59
N GLY A 13 -9.24 -14.98 -5.67
CA GLY A 13 -7.98 -15.36 -5.05
C GLY A 13 -6.79 -14.59 -5.62
N LEU A 14 -6.69 -14.49 -6.94
CA LEU A 14 -5.61 -13.73 -7.59
C LEU A 14 -5.67 -12.25 -7.23
N PHE A 15 -6.88 -11.66 -7.22
CA PHE A 15 -7.09 -10.26 -6.87
C PHE A 15 -6.70 -9.97 -5.42
N SER A 16 -7.07 -10.85 -4.48
CA SER A 16 -6.74 -10.68 -3.06
C SER A 16 -5.23 -10.77 -2.80
N VAL A 17 -4.50 -11.65 -3.51
CA VAL A 17 -3.02 -11.67 -3.47
C VAL A 17 -2.45 -10.36 -4.01
N GLY A 18 -3.00 -9.81 -5.10
CA GLY A 18 -2.59 -8.53 -5.65
C GLY A 18 -2.77 -7.36 -4.68
N LEU A 19 -3.88 -7.34 -3.95
CA LEU A 19 -4.12 -6.32 -2.92
C LEU A 19 -3.13 -6.42 -1.75
N ILE A 20 -2.83 -7.63 -1.28
CA ILE A 20 -1.84 -7.83 -0.22
C ILE A 20 -0.44 -7.41 -0.71
N ALA A 21 -0.06 -7.80 -1.92
CA ALA A 21 1.20 -7.39 -2.52
C ALA A 21 1.30 -5.87 -2.65
N PHE A 22 0.22 -5.20 -3.06
CA PHE A 22 0.14 -3.73 -3.11
C PHE A 22 0.33 -3.09 -1.72
N TRP A 23 -0.36 -3.61 -0.70
CA TRP A 23 -0.24 -3.11 0.67
C TRP A 23 1.19 -3.25 1.22
N ILE A 24 1.82 -4.42 1.04
CA ILE A 24 3.20 -4.67 1.44
C ILE A 24 4.14 -3.74 0.67
N TRP A 25 3.95 -3.59 -0.64
CA TRP A 25 4.77 -2.71 -1.44
C TRP A 25 4.70 -1.25 -0.97
N MET A 26 3.54 -0.75 -0.54
CA MET A 26 3.40 0.58 0.06
C MET A 26 4.14 0.71 1.38
N LEU A 27 4.14 -0.32 2.24
CA LEU A 27 4.95 -0.35 3.45
C LEU A 27 6.44 -0.26 3.14
N VAL A 28 6.91 -1.02 2.13
CA VAL A 28 8.31 -0.99 1.71
C VAL A 28 8.70 0.36 1.10
N ASP A 29 7.84 0.97 0.27
CA ASP A 29 8.08 2.31 -0.30
C ASP A 29 8.18 3.34 0.84
N CYS A 30 7.27 3.30 1.81
CA CYS A 30 7.29 4.17 2.99
C CYS A 30 8.55 3.99 3.83
N ALA A 31 8.92 2.76 4.15
CA ALA A 31 10.10 2.49 4.97
C ALA A 31 11.41 2.89 4.27
N SER A 32 11.47 2.74 2.94
CA SER A 32 12.70 3.00 2.16
C SER A 32 12.88 4.46 1.77
N ASN A 33 11.79 5.15 1.44
CA ASN A 33 11.87 6.48 0.84
C ASN A 33 11.48 7.62 1.79
N GLU A 34 10.72 7.37 2.87
CA GLU A 34 10.48 8.45 3.84
C GLU A 34 11.77 8.81 4.57
N PRO A 35 11.99 10.11 4.84
CA PRO A 35 13.12 10.54 5.63
C PRO A 35 13.06 9.93 7.04
N SER A 36 14.20 9.49 7.54
CA SER A 36 14.35 8.98 8.91
C SER A 36 14.45 10.12 9.95
N THR A 37 14.41 11.38 9.50
CA THR A 37 14.44 12.56 10.35
C THR A 37 13.03 12.90 10.81
N GLY A 38 12.81 12.93 12.13
CA GLY A 38 11.50 13.19 12.72
C GLY A 38 10.59 11.96 12.70
N ASN A 39 9.29 12.19 12.95
CA ASN A 39 8.31 11.11 13.13
C ASN A 39 7.51 10.76 11.88
N ASP A 40 7.72 11.45 10.75
CA ASP A 40 6.95 11.26 9.51
C ASP A 40 6.93 9.80 9.04
N LYS A 41 8.09 9.14 9.00
CA LYS A 41 8.19 7.72 8.62
C LYS A 41 7.35 6.83 9.54
N LEU A 42 7.47 7.03 10.85
CA LEU A 42 6.72 6.24 11.84
C LEU A 42 5.21 6.45 11.72
N ILE A 43 4.77 7.71 11.57
CA ILE A 43 3.36 8.05 11.43
C ILE A 43 2.78 7.41 10.17
N TRP A 44 3.45 7.52 9.03
CA TRP A 44 2.96 6.93 7.78
C TRP A 44 2.96 5.40 7.80
N ILE A 45 3.98 4.76 8.38
CA ILE A 45 3.95 3.31 8.61
C ILE A 45 2.74 2.94 9.47
N LEU A 46 2.48 3.67 10.56
CA LEU A 46 1.33 3.42 11.42
C LEU A 46 0.00 3.56 10.67
N VAL A 47 -0.14 4.60 9.85
CA VAL A 47 -1.33 4.81 9.01
C VAL A 47 -1.54 3.64 8.03
N ILE A 48 -0.48 3.19 7.35
CA ILE A 48 -0.57 2.08 6.39
C ILE A 48 -0.89 0.76 7.11
N VAL A 49 -0.27 0.51 8.27
CA VAL A 49 -0.51 -0.71 9.04
C VAL A 49 -1.92 -0.75 9.64
N LEU A 50 -2.37 0.34 10.28
CA LEU A 50 -3.66 0.37 10.99
C LEU A 50 -4.85 0.51 10.04
N ALA A 51 -4.72 1.29 8.97
CA ALA A 51 -5.79 1.46 7.99
C ALA A 51 -5.72 0.45 6.83
N GLY A 52 -4.73 -0.44 6.81
CA GLY A 52 -4.59 -1.49 5.80
C GLY A 52 -4.52 -0.94 4.37
N LEU A 53 -5.34 -1.49 3.48
CA LEU A 53 -5.42 -1.07 2.08
C LEU A 53 -5.79 0.40 1.90
N LEU A 54 -6.65 0.95 2.78
CA LEU A 54 -7.01 2.36 2.75
C LEU A 54 -5.80 3.23 3.10
N GLY A 55 -5.03 2.85 4.12
CA GLY A 55 -3.79 3.54 4.48
C GLY A 55 -2.76 3.51 3.37
N ALA A 56 -2.57 2.35 2.72
CA ALA A 56 -1.72 2.20 1.55
C ALA A 56 -2.16 3.10 0.38
N LEU A 57 -3.47 3.21 0.11
CA LEU A 57 -4.01 4.07 -0.94
C LEU A 57 -3.82 5.56 -0.62
N ILE A 58 -4.10 5.97 0.62
CA ILE A 58 -3.88 7.35 1.09
C ILE A 58 -2.40 7.70 0.98
N TYR A 59 -1.50 6.80 1.39
CA TYR A 59 -0.06 7.00 1.25
C TYR A 59 0.34 7.21 -0.22
N LEU A 60 -0.17 6.38 -1.14
CA LEU A 60 0.12 6.47 -2.57
C LEU A 60 -0.30 7.82 -3.17
N ILE A 61 -1.51 8.30 -2.83
CA ILE A 61 -2.11 9.47 -3.47
C ILE A 61 -1.72 10.78 -2.77
N ALA A 62 -1.69 10.80 -1.44
CA ALA A 62 -1.44 12.03 -0.68
C ALA A 62 0.05 12.21 -0.36
N ARG A 63 0.70 11.19 0.20
CA ARG A 63 2.08 11.33 0.71
C ARG A 63 3.13 11.26 -0.38
N ARG A 64 3.02 10.30 -1.29
CA ARG A 64 4.03 10.08 -2.34
C ARG A 64 4.27 11.32 -3.22
N PRO A 65 3.24 12.09 -3.65
CA PRO A 65 3.45 13.34 -4.38
C PRO A 65 4.02 14.45 -3.50
N GLN A 66 3.61 14.53 -2.23
CA GLN A 66 4.15 15.51 -1.28
C GLN A 66 5.65 15.30 -1.05
N ARG A 67 6.09 14.04 -0.87
CA ARG A 67 7.52 13.71 -0.75
C ARG A 67 8.29 14.18 -2.00
N LYS A 68 7.75 13.92 -3.19
CA LYS A 68 8.36 14.38 -4.45
C LYS A 68 8.49 15.89 -4.51
N ALA A 69 7.48 16.62 -4.05
CA ALA A 69 7.51 18.08 -4.00
C ALA A 69 8.50 18.61 -2.95
N GLN A 70 8.62 17.96 -1.80
CA GLN A 70 9.48 18.40 -0.69
C GLN A 70 10.96 18.02 -0.85
N TYR A 71 11.23 16.83 -1.39
CA TYR A 71 12.57 16.22 -1.41
C TYR A 71 13.07 15.91 -2.83
N GLY A 72 12.25 16.12 -3.87
CA GLY A 72 12.60 15.85 -5.27
C GLY A 72 12.67 14.37 -5.65
N ARG A 73 12.11 13.45 -4.83
CA ARG A 73 12.19 11.98 -5.00
C ARG A 73 10.86 11.27 -4.79
#